data_AF-A0A963PKE6-F1
#
_entry.id   AF-A0A963PKE6-F1
#
_cell.length_a   1.000
_cell.length_b   1.000
_cell.length_c   1.000
_cell.angle_alpha   90.00
_cell.angle_beta   90.00
_cell.angle_gamma   90.00
#
_symmetry.space_group_name_H-M   'P 1'
#
loop_
_entity.id
_entity.type
_entity.pdbx_description
1 polymer ?
#
loop_
_entity_poly.entity_id
_entity_poly.type
_entity_poly.pdbx_seq_one_letter_code
_entity_poly.pdbx_strand_id
1 'polypeptide(L)'
;LYAGLLNTLMAVLPVLRSMAAAIAETDVLVTLAERAQALNWSRPELGEAPGLRIRAGRHPVVEQLLDTPFIPNDLQLDDGRRLLIVTGPNMGGKSTYMRQAALIAILAHIGSFVPAEAAEIGPLDRIFTRIGAADDLAGGRSTFMVEMTETANILHNATEHSLVLMDEIGRGTSTFDGLSLAYATAHHIGTSLRAFTLFATHYFELTALGEELPACANVHLDATEYGNKLVFMHAVKEGPANQSYGLQVAALAGVPPAVIRRARRYLQHLENQSAADKARHDPQQQLDFSAPDDAAEAATAPDPLREALAALNPDELTPLQGLQALADLKRLP
;
A
#
# COMPACT_ATOMS: atom_id res chain seq x y z
N LEU A 1 22.70 61.97 1.95
CA LEU A 1 21.96 61.50 3.15
C LEU A 1 21.53 60.05 3.03
N TYR A 2 20.68 59.68 2.05
CA TYR A 2 20.17 58.30 1.86
C TYR A 2 21.27 57.22 1.74
N ALA A 3 22.28 57.45 0.89
CA ALA A 3 23.41 56.53 0.74
C ALA A 3 24.22 56.35 2.04
N GLY A 4 24.33 57.40 2.86
CA GLY A 4 24.98 57.31 4.17
C GLY A 4 24.21 56.42 5.14
N LEU A 5 22.87 56.48 5.11
CA LEU A 5 22.01 55.63 5.92
C LEU A 5 22.10 54.15 5.50
N LEU A 6 22.13 53.88 4.19
CA LEU A 6 22.34 52.52 3.67
C LEU A 6 23.69 51.92 4.10
N ASN A 7 24.77 52.71 4.07
CA ASN A 7 26.09 52.25 4.53
C ASN A 7 26.09 51.90 6.02
N THR A 8 25.42 52.68 6.86
CA THR A 8 25.25 52.37 8.29
C THR A 8 24.43 51.09 8.50
N LEU A 9 23.34 50.91 7.74
CA LEU A 9 22.52 49.69 7.81
C LEU A 9 23.29 48.45 7.35
N MET A 10 24.12 48.56 6.31
CA MET A 10 24.96 47.46 5.83
C MET A 10 25.95 46.99 6.89
N ALA A 11 26.51 47.89 7.70
CA ALA A 11 27.43 47.54 8.77
C ALA A 11 26.77 46.69 9.88
N VAL A 12 25.46 46.90 10.14
CA VAL A 12 24.70 46.16 11.16
C VAL A 12 23.84 45.02 10.58
N LEU A 13 23.79 44.89 9.26
CA LEU A 13 22.97 43.88 8.56
C LEU A 13 23.22 42.44 9.05
N PRO A 14 24.47 41.99 9.34
CA PRO A 14 24.69 40.65 9.88
C PRO A 14 23.96 40.43 11.20
N VAL A 15 23.99 41.42 12.11
CA VAL A 15 23.30 41.36 13.41
C VAL A 15 21.79 41.32 13.21
N LEU A 16 21.24 42.16 12.33
CA LEU A 16 19.81 42.16 12.02
C LEU A 16 19.34 40.81 11.44
N ARG A 17 20.15 40.16 10.59
CA ARG A 17 19.85 38.83 10.06
C ARG A 17 19.84 37.76 11.16
N SER A 18 20.82 37.78 12.07
CA SER A 18 20.85 36.87 13.22
C SER A 18 19.64 37.08 14.14
N MET A 19 19.26 38.33 14.40
CA MET A 19 18.06 38.65 15.18
C MET A 19 16.79 38.13 14.49
N ALA A 20 16.64 38.35 13.19
CA ALA A 20 15.49 37.87 12.44
C ALA A 20 15.38 36.34 12.47
N ALA A 21 16.50 35.62 12.34
CA ALA A 21 16.52 34.17 12.44
C ALA A 21 16.10 33.67 13.84
N ALA A 22 16.63 34.30 14.90
CA ALA A 22 16.26 33.94 16.27
C ALA A 22 14.79 34.23 16.60
N ILE A 23 14.25 35.34 16.09
CA ILE A 23 12.81 35.67 16.23
C ILE A 23 11.96 34.64 15.49
N ALA A 24 12.34 34.27 14.26
CA ALA A 24 11.62 33.27 13.47
C ALA A 24 11.63 31.89 14.14
N GLU A 25 12.77 31.45 14.67
CA GLU A 25 12.86 30.19 15.43
C GLU A 25 11.99 30.22 16.69
N THR A 26 12.02 31.34 17.43
CA THR A 26 11.17 31.51 18.62
C THR A 26 9.68 31.46 18.27
N ASP A 27 9.27 32.12 17.18
CA ASP A 27 7.88 32.13 16.71
C ASP A 27 7.39 30.72 16.34
N VAL A 28 8.22 29.95 15.63
CA VAL A 28 7.93 28.55 15.30
C VAL A 28 7.82 27.70 16.56
N LEU A 29 8.78 27.77 17.49
CA LEU A 29 8.76 26.97 18.72
C LEU A 29 7.55 27.30 19.61
N VAL A 30 7.21 28.57 19.75
CA VAL A 30 6.02 29.02 20.49
C VAL A 30 4.75 28.51 19.81
N THR A 31 4.68 28.58 18.48
CA THR A 31 3.55 28.04 17.72
C THR A 31 3.40 26.53 17.93
N LEU A 32 4.48 25.76 17.86
CA LEU A 32 4.45 24.31 18.08
C LEU A 32 3.99 23.97 19.51
N ALA A 33 4.48 24.70 20.52
CA ALA A 33 4.07 24.51 21.91
C ALA A 33 2.59 24.85 22.14
N GLU A 34 2.12 25.95 21.57
CA GLU A 34 0.72 26.37 21.69
C GLU A 34 -0.21 25.39 20.96
N ARG A 35 0.15 24.94 19.74
CA ARG A 35 -0.59 23.89 19.02
C ARG A 35 -0.64 22.59 19.81
N ALA A 36 0.47 22.21 20.43
CA ALA A 36 0.52 20.99 21.24
C ALA A 36 -0.47 21.05 22.42
N GLN A 37 -0.54 22.19 23.10
CA GLN A 37 -1.46 22.39 24.21
C GLN A 37 -2.92 22.45 23.73
N ALA A 38 -3.19 23.25 22.68
CA ALA A 38 -4.54 23.45 22.16
C ALA A 38 -5.16 22.17 21.56
N LEU A 39 -4.33 21.33 20.95
CA LEU A 39 -4.75 20.11 20.24
C LEU A 39 -4.51 18.83 21.04
N ASN A 40 -4.09 18.95 22.31
CA ASN A 40 -3.78 17.83 23.21
C ASN A 40 -2.82 16.82 22.57
N TRP A 41 -1.67 17.31 22.12
CA TRP A 41 -0.58 16.51 21.57
C TRP A 41 0.42 16.15 22.66
N SER A 42 1.06 14.99 22.52
CA SER A 42 2.06 14.50 23.48
C SER A 42 3.47 14.61 22.90
N ARG A 43 4.46 14.70 23.78
CA ARG A 43 5.87 14.74 23.38
C ARG A 43 6.26 13.34 22.89
N PRO A 44 6.75 13.19 21.64
CA PRO A 44 7.26 11.90 21.18
C PRO A 44 8.61 11.58 21.83
N GLU A 45 8.90 10.29 21.98
CA GLU A 45 10.23 9.76 22.28
C GLU A 45 10.94 9.43 20.96
N LEU A 46 12.12 10.01 20.74
CA LEU A 46 12.97 9.66 19.60
C LEU A 46 13.96 8.59 20.06
N GLY A 47 13.84 7.39 19.49
CA GLY A 47 14.68 6.25 19.84
C GLY A 47 15.86 6.07 18.87
N GLU A 48 16.88 5.35 19.31
CA GLU A 48 18.01 4.94 18.45
C GLU A 48 17.70 3.66 17.66
N ALA A 49 16.74 2.85 18.12
CA ALA A 49 16.33 1.62 17.47
C ALA A 49 15.28 1.91 16.38
N PRO A 50 15.41 1.33 15.16
CA PRO A 50 14.41 1.46 14.11
C PRO A 50 13.03 0.93 14.56
N GLY A 51 11.98 1.68 14.27
CA GLY A 51 10.60 1.27 14.56
C GLY A 51 9.67 2.45 14.78
N LEU A 52 8.37 2.18 14.77
CA LEU A 52 7.33 3.16 15.11
C LEU A 52 6.34 2.49 16.07
N ARG A 53 6.20 3.05 17.26
CA ARG A 53 5.13 2.69 18.21
C ARG A 53 4.29 3.91 18.48
N ILE A 54 3.04 3.90 18.04
CA ILE A 54 2.08 4.99 18.23
C ILE A 54 0.90 4.43 18.98
N ARG A 55 0.54 5.05 20.11
CA ARG A 55 -0.65 4.72 20.89
C ARG A 55 -1.68 5.83 20.76
N ALA A 56 -2.90 5.45 20.41
CA ALA A 56 -4.03 6.33 20.15
C ALA A 56 -3.69 7.48 19.18
N GLY A 57 -3.03 7.16 18.08
CA GLY A 57 -2.65 8.12 17.03
C GLY A 57 -3.85 8.66 16.28
N ARG A 58 -3.82 9.95 15.97
CA ARG A 58 -4.89 10.70 15.31
C ARG A 58 -4.36 11.44 14.09
N HIS A 59 -5.20 11.63 13.08
CA HIS A 59 -4.82 12.41 11.92
C HIS A 59 -5.00 13.91 12.20
N PRO A 60 -3.92 14.73 12.22
CA PRO A 60 -3.97 16.10 12.76
C PRO A 60 -4.89 17.05 11.99
N VAL A 61 -5.10 16.82 10.69
CA VAL A 61 -6.03 17.61 9.86
C VAL A 61 -7.46 17.07 9.91
N VAL A 62 -7.67 15.78 9.66
CA VAL A 62 -9.02 15.17 9.63
C VAL A 62 -9.71 15.30 10.98
N GLU A 63 -9.00 15.15 12.10
CA GLU A 63 -9.56 15.35 13.45
C GLU A 63 -10.22 16.72 13.63
N GLN A 64 -9.69 17.77 12.98
CA GLN A 64 -10.20 19.14 13.10
C GLN A 64 -11.37 19.43 12.14
N LEU A 65 -11.55 18.60 11.11
CA LEU A 65 -12.58 18.79 10.07
C LEU A 65 -13.85 17.97 10.32
N LEU A 66 -13.81 17.00 11.24
CA LEU A 66 -14.96 16.17 11.56
C LEU A 66 -15.86 16.86 12.58
N ASP A 67 -17.18 16.82 12.33
CA ASP A 67 -18.20 17.19 13.31
C ASP A 67 -18.37 16.13 14.41
N THR A 68 -17.84 14.93 14.18
CA THR A 68 -17.87 13.81 15.13
C THR A 68 -16.48 13.51 15.68
N PRO A 69 -16.37 12.92 16.89
CA PRO A 69 -15.08 12.53 17.44
C PRO A 69 -14.27 11.64 16.49
N PHE A 70 -12.99 11.96 16.29
CA PHE A 70 -12.05 11.12 15.55
C PHE A 70 -11.74 9.86 16.38
N ILE A 71 -11.69 8.70 15.73
CA ILE A 71 -11.36 7.43 16.39
C ILE A 71 -9.84 7.22 16.33
N PRO A 72 -9.13 7.27 17.48
CA PRO A 72 -7.70 7.09 17.50
C PRO A 72 -7.30 5.63 17.23
N ASN A 73 -6.14 5.43 16.62
CA ASN A 73 -5.64 4.10 16.26
C ASN A 73 -4.19 3.90 16.67
N ASP A 74 -3.88 2.70 17.17
CA ASP A 74 -2.52 2.29 17.49
C ASP A 74 -1.76 1.88 16.20
N LEU A 75 -0.44 1.98 16.24
CA LEU A 75 0.46 1.45 15.21
C LEU A 75 1.70 0.86 15.88
N GLN A 76 2.08 -0.33 15.45
CA GLN A 76 3.36 -0.94 15.82
C GLN A 76 4.08 -1.43 14.56
N LEU A 77 5.27 -0.90 14.34
CA LEU A 77 6.23 -1.34 13.33
C LEU A 77 7.58 -1.55 14.02
N ASP A 78 8.12 -2.75 13.92
CA ASP A 78 9.41 -3.14 14.49
C ASP A 78 10.02 -4.26 13.64
N ASP A 79 11.18 -4.81 14.04
CA ASP A 79 11.85 -5.88 13.29
C ASP A 79 11.02 -7.14 13.07
N GLY A 80 10.11 -7.46 14.00
CA GLY A 80 9.19 -8.59 13.89
C GLY A 80 7.89 -8.24 13.16
N ARG A 81 7.67 -6.97 12.82
CA ARG A 81 6.42 -6.47 12.23
C ARG A 81 6.71 -5.29 11.31
N ARG A 82 7.34 -5.55 10.16
CA ARG A 82 7.76 -4.53 9.20
C ARG A 82 6.71 -4.24 8.12
N LEU A 83 5.87 -5.20 7.76
CA LEU A 83 4.85 -5.05 6.70
C LEU A 83 3.45 -5.26 7.28
N LEU A 84 2.58 -4.26 7.21
CA LEU A 84 1.16 -4.41 7.54
C LEU A 84 0.32 -4.46 6.27
N ILE A 85 -0.36 -5.57 6.03
CA ILE A 85 -1.42 -5.65 5.02
C ILE A 85 -2.69 -5.07 5.65
N VAL A 86 -3.10 -3.89 5.18
CA VAL A 86 -4.25 -3.14 5.69
C VAL A 86 -5.46 -3.41 4.79
N THR A 87 -6.43 -4.15 5.31
CA THR A 87 -7.67 -4.47 4.58
C THR A 87 -8.87 -3.72 5.14
N GLY A 88 -9.99 -3.75 4.42
CA GLY A 88 -11.25 -3.12 4.83
C GLY A 88 -11.88 -2.27 3.74
N PRO A 89 -13.13 -1.82 3.97
CA PRO A 89 -13.88 -1.06 2.97
C PRO A 89 -13.17 0.26 2.59
N ASN A 90 -13.40 0.77 1.38
CA ASN A 90 -12.76 2.01 0.89
C ASN A 90 -13.01 3.21 1.81
N MET A 91 -14.23 3.31 2.37
CA MET A 91 -14.61 4.34 3.33
C MET A 91 -14.26 3.98 4.78
N GLY A 92 -13.55 2.87 5.01
CA GLY A 92 -13.19 2.41 6.35
C GLY A 92 -12.07 3.22 7.00
N GLY A 93 -11.36 4.06 6.24
CA GLY A 93 -10.29 4.93 6.76
C GLY A 93 -8.86 4.43 6.54
N LYS A 94 -8.63 3.45 5.65
CA LYS A 94 -7.29 2.89 5.35
C LYS A 94 -6.26 3.98 5.02
N SER A 95 -6.55 4.85 4.06
CA SER A 95 -5.65 5.93 3.65
C SER A 95 -5.42 6.95 4.77
N THR A 96 -6.45 7.25 5.58
CA THR A 96 -6.33 8.12 6.75
C THR A 96 -5.39 7.53 7.80
N TYR A 97 -5.54 6.24 8.09
CA TYR A 97 -4.68 5.49 9.01
C TYR A 97 -3.21 5.46 8.55
N MET A 98 -2.97 5.28 7.26
CA MET A 98 -1.59 5.33 6.74
C MET A 98 -1.02 6.75 6.80
N ARG A 99 -1.77 7.75 6.32
CA ARG A 99 -1.30 9.15 6.31
C ARG A 99 -1.05 9.68 7.71
N GLN A 100 -1.84 9.31 8.72
CA GLN A 100 -1.58 9.74 10.09
C GLN A 100 -0.23 9.24 10.61
N ALA A 101 0.18 8.02 10.25
CA ALA A 101 1.48 7.47 10.67
C ALA A 101 2.64 8.30 10.11
N ALA A 102 2.58 8.61 8.81
CA ALA A 102 3.56 9.48 8.16
C ALA A 102 3.58 10.89 8.76
N LEU A 103 2.41 11.48 9.01
CA LEU A 103 2.32 12.83 9.60
C LEU A 103 2.86 12.87 11.03
N ILE A 104 2.59 11.85 11.85
CA ILE A 104 3.15 11.73 13.20
C ILE A 104 4.67 11.60 13.13
N ALA A 105 5.20 10.78 12.22
CA ALA A 105 6.65 10.64 12.03
C ALA A 105 7.29 11.97 11.61
N ILE A 106 6.68 12.72 10.68
CA ILE A 106 7.16 14.04 10.26
C ILE A 106 7.14 15.04 11.44
N LEU A 107 6.02 15.12 12.17
CA LEU A 107 5.89 16.01 13.32
C LEU A 107 6.96 15.74 14.38
N ALA A 108 7.23 14.47 14.66
CA ALA A 108 8.30 14.09 15.59
C ALA A 108 9.69 14.55 15.10
N HIS A 109 10.00 14.35 13.82
CA HIS A 109 11.32 14.69 13.25
C HIS A 109 11.54 16.19 13.00
N ILE A 110 10.47 17.01 12.94
CA ILE A 110 10.62 18.48 12.95
C ILE A 110 10.73 19.06 14.37
N GLY A 111 10.71 18.21 15.41
CA GLY A 111 10.79 18.62 16.82
C GLY A 111 9.46 19.08 17.43
N SER A 112 8.32 18.73 16.82
CA SER A 112 6.99 19.02 17.36
C SER A 112 6.52 17.92 18.32
N PHE A 113 5.51 18.26 19.13
CA PHE A 113 4.63 17.27 19.76
C PHE A 113 3.76 16.61 18.68
N VAL A 114 3.17 15.46 18.99
CA VAL A 114 2.43 14.65 18.02
C VAL A 114 0.99 14.32 18.47
N PRO A 115 0.04 14.15 17.53
CA PRO A 115 -1.36 13.83 17.80
C PRO A 115 -1.55 12.36 18.25
N ALA A 116 -0.96 11.96 19.37
CA ALA A 116 -1.08 10.61 19.94
C ALA A 116 -1.22 10.69 21.46
N GLU A 117 -1.60 9.60 22.13
CA GLU A 117 -1.46 9.49 23.59
C GLU A 117 0.03 9.31 23.94
N ALA A 118 0.72 8.44 23.21
CA ALA A 118 2.17 8.25 23.29
C ALA A 118 2.71 7.89 21.91
N ALA A 119 3.95 8.28 21.62
CA ALA A 119 4.64 7.89 20.39
C ALA A 119 6.13 7.71 20.66
N GLU A 120 6.68 6.61 20.17
CA GLU A 120 8.11 6.32 20.13
C GLU A 120 8.48 6.08 18.67
N ILE A 121 9.40 6.90 18.16
CA ILE A 121 9.76 6.94 16.74
C ILE A 121 11.27 6.77 16.64
N GLY A 122 11.69 5.67 16.01
CA GLY A 122 13.08 5.41 15.67
C GLY A 122 13.57 6.22 14.47
N PRO A 123 14.85 6.06 14.08
CA PRO A 123 15.40 6.75 12.92
C PRO A 123 14.70 6.30 11.63
N LEU A 124 14.32 7.28 10.80
CA LEU A 124 13.80 7.09 9.45
C LEU A 124 14.64 7.86 8.45
N ASP A 125 14.96 7.25 7.31
CA ASP A 125 15.71 7.94 6.25
C ASP A 125 14.80 8.70 5.29
N ARG A 126 13.68 8.09 4.90
CA ARG A 126 12.73 8.61 3.90
C ARG A 126 11.31 8.12 4.17
N ILE A 127 10.34 8.93 3.75
CA ILE A 127 8.93 8.52 3.68
C ILE A 127 8.53 8.46 2.21
N PHE A 128 8.10 7.29 1.78
CA PHE A 128 7.61 7.03 0.43
C PHE A 128 6.09 6.86 0.46
N THR A 129 5.41 7.47 -0.51
CA THR A 129 3.96 7.34 -0.63
C THR A 129 3.58 7.02 -2.07
N ARG A 130 2.90 5.89 -2.25
CA ARG A 130 2.00 5.68 -3.37
C ARG A 130 0.59 5.73 -2.79
N ILE A 131 0.01 6.92 -2.73
CA ILE A 131 -1.39 7.11 -2.34
C ILE A 131 -2.02 7.87 -3.48
N GLY A 132 -2.97 7.24 -4.18
CA GLY A 132 -3.47 7.67 -5.49
C GLY A 132 -3.65 9.18 -5.63
N ALA A 133 -3.10 9.72 -6.72
CA ALA A 133 -3.34 11.09 -7.17
C ALA A 133 -4.64 11.17 -7.98
N ALA A 134 -5.27 12.35 -8.00
CA ALA A 134 -6.29 12.66 -9.00
C ALA A 134 -5.68 12.65 -10.41
N ASP A 135 -6.48 12.30 -11.42
CA ASP A 135 -6.05 12.09 -12.80
C ASP A 135 -5.12 13.21 -13.32
N ASP A 136 -3.93 12.84 -13.79
CA ASP A 136 -3.14 13.70 -14.68
C ASP A 136 -3.58 13.49 -16.13
N LEU A 137 -4.76 14.04 -16.46
CA LEU A 137 -5.29 14.07 -17.82
C LEU A 137 -4.46 14.98 -18.74
N ALA A 138 -3.57 15.81 -18.19
CA ALA A 138 -2.78 16.79 -18.94
C ALA A 138 -1.45 16.23 -19.46
N GLY A 139 -0.88 15.22 -18.81
CA GLY A 139 0.44 14.65 -19.13
C GLY A 139 0.47 13.57 -20.22
N GLY A 140 -0.69 13.09 -20.72
CA GLY A 140 -0.76 12.06 -21.77
C GLY A 140 -0.24 10.67 -21.37
N ARG A 141 -0.07 10.41 -20.06
CA ARG A 141 0.33 9.11 -19.50
C ARG A 141 -0.88 8.40 -18.93
N SER A 142 -0.96 7.07 -19.06
CA SER A 142 -2.03 6.31 -18.39
C SER A 142 -1.84 6.40 -16.88
N THR A 143 -2.95 6.44 -16.14
CA THR A 143 -2.95 6.43 -14.66
C THR A 143 -2.17 5.24 -14.11
N PHE A 144 -2.27 4.09 -14.78
CA PHE A 144 -1.51 2.89 -14.46
C PHE A 144 0.00 3.06 -14.65
N MET A 145 0.46 3.74 -15.71
CA MET A 145 1.90 3.97 -15.94
C MET A 145 2.49 4.88 -14.87
N VAL A 146 1.75 5.92 -14.44
CA VAL A 146 2.17 6.80 -13.34
C VAL A 146 2.30 6.00 -12.05
N GLU A 147 1.30 5.19 -11.73
CA GLU A 147 1.30 4.28 -10.59
C GLU A 147 2.50 3.31 -10.59
N MET A 148 2.83 2.72 -11.74
CA MET A 148 3.98 1.82 -11.87
C MET A 148 5.31 2.56 -11.75
N THR A 149 5.40 3.81 -12.24
CA THR A 149 6.60 4.63 -12.11
C THR A 149 6.84 5.04 -10.66
N GLU A 150 5.77 5.41 -9.94
CA GLU A 150 5.83 5.69 -8.50
C GLU A 150 6.26 4.44 -7.72
N THR A 151 5.66 3.29 -8.01
CA THR A 151 6.03 2.01 -7.39
C THR A 151 7.50 1.68 -7.66
N ALA A 152 7.95 1.80 -8.91
CA ALA A 152 9.34 1.57 -9.27
C ALA A 152 10.28 2.51 -8.49
N ASN A 153 9.94 3.80 -8.38
CA ASN A 153 10.74 4.74 -7.60
C ASN A 153 10.87 4.33 -6.12
N ILE A 154 9.79 3.82 -5.52
CA ILE A 154 9.83 3.29 -4.15
C ILE A 154 10.77 2.08 -4.07
N LEU A 155 10.57 1.09 -4.95
CA LEU A 155 11.34 -0.16 -4.92
C LEU A 155 12.84 0.05 -5.16
N HIS A 156 13.23 1.05 -5.95
CA HIS A 156 14.65 1.33 -6.22
C HIS A 156 15.35 2.16 -5.14
N ASN A 157 14.60 2.92 -4.32
CA ASN A 157 15.19 3.95 -3.46
C ASN A 157 14.85 3.81 -1.97
N ALA A 158 13.90 2.97 -1.60
CA ALA A 158 13.60 2.66 -0.21
C ALA A 158 14.69 1.79 0.40
N THR A 159 14.95 2.00 1.68
CA THR A 159 15.87 1.19 2.49
C THR A 159 15.10 0.54 3.64
N GLU A 160 15.77 -0.31 4.43
CA GLU A 160 15.18 -0.90 5.64
C GLU A 160 14.80 0.14 6.73
N HIS A 161 15.28 1.39 6.59
CA HIS A 161 14.95 2.51 7.47
C HIS A 161 13.85 3.41 6.89
N SER A 162 13.30 3.09 5.72
CA SER A 162 12.26 3.88 5.08
C SER A 162 10.87 3.50 5.60
N LEU A 163 9.99 4.51 5.69
CA LEU A 163 8.55 4.31 5.88
C LEU A 163 7.85 4.37 4.52
N VAL A 164 7.16 3.31 4.13
CA VAL A 164 6.49 3.17 2.84
C VAL A 164 4.98 3.04 3.04
N LEU A 165 4.22 3.87 2.33
CA LEU A 165 2.76 3.85 2.31
C LEU A 165 2.31 3.44 0.91
N MET A 166 1.78 2.23 0.77
CA MET A 166 1.24 1.71 -0.48
C MET A 166 -0.28 1.64 -0.37
N ASP A 167 -0.99 2.40 -1.20
CA ASP A 167 -2.45 2.39 -1.24
C ASP A 167 -2.94 1.85 -2.56
N GLU A 168 -3.52 0.66 -2.54
CA GLU A 168 -4.38 0.10 -3.57
C GLU A 168 -3.74 0.05 -4.97
N ILE A 169 -2.51 -0.49 -5.03
CA ILE A 169 -1.78 -0.79 -6.26
C ILE A 169 -2.47 -1.91 -7.07
N GLY A 170 -2.33 -1.89 -8.39
CA GLY A 170 -2.84 -2.89 -9.33
C GLY A 170 -4.25 -2.62 -9.87
N ARG A 171 -4.91 -1.54 -9.44
CA ARG A 171 -6.31 -1.27 -9.84
C ARG A 171 -6.52 -0.86 -11.28
N GLY A 172 -5.52 -0.21 -11.90
CA GLY A 172 -5.63 0.35 -13.24
C GLY A 172 -5.49 -0.67 -14.37
N THR A 173 -5.41 -1.96 -14.07
CA THR A 173 -5.14 -3.05 -15.02
C THR A 173 -6.09 -4.25 -14.80
N SER A 174 -5.87 -5.35 -15.52
CA SER A 174 -6.63 -6.59 -15.34
C SER A 174 -6.53 -7.08 -13.89
N THR A 175 -7.58 -7.72 -13.37
CA THR A 175 -7.64 -8.11 -11.96
C THR A 175 -6.50 -9.05 -11.57
N PHE A 176 -6.14 -9.99 -12.44
CA PHE A 176 -5.04 -10.93 -12.19
C PHE A 176 -3.66 -10.28 -12.32
N ASP A 177 -3.44 -9.40 -13.30
CA ASP A 177 -2.17 -8.67 -13.39
C ASP A 177 -1.99 -7.75 -12.19
N GLY A 178 -3.05 -7.04 -11.80
CA GLY A 178 -3.05 -6.14 -10.66
C GLY A 178 -2.77 -6.85 -9.35
N LEU A 179 -3.43 -8.00 -9.12
CA LEU A 179 -3.16 -8.86 -7.97
C LEU A 179 -1.71 -9.37 -7.96
N SER A 180 -1.23 -9.85 -9.10
CA SER A 180 0.12 -10.42 -9.23
C SER A 180 1.20 -9.37 -8.95
N LEU A 181 1.04 -8.17 -9.50
CA LEU A 181 1.96 -7.04 -9.23
C LEU A 181 1.89 -6.58 -7.78
N ALA A 182 0.69 -6.48 -7.21
CA ALA A 182 0.52 -6.11 -5.80
C ALA A 182 1.19 -7.12 -4.86
N TYR A 183 0.99 -8.41 -5.12
CA TYR A 183 1.62 -9.50 -4.38
C TYR A 183 3.14 -9.43 -4.50
N ALA A 184 3.69 -9.42 -5.73
CA ALA A 184 5.13 -9.40 -5.95
C ALA A 184 5.80 -8.17 -5.32
N THR A 185 5.14 -7.00 -5.39
CA THR A 185 5.61 -5.76 -4.75
C THR A 185 5.64 -5.89 -3.23
N ALA A 186 4.55 -6.35 -2.61
CA ALA A 186 4.47 -6.54 -1.16
C ALA A 186 5.49 -7.58 -0.67
N HIS A 187 5.61 -8.70 -1.40
CA HIS A 187 6.58 -9.74 -1.11
C HIS A 187 8.02 -9.23 -1.19
N HIS A 188 8.39 -8.52 -2.27
CA HIS A 188 9.72 -7.91 -2.42
C HIS A 188 10.03 -6.91 -1.32
N ILE A 189 9.06 -6.08 -0.93
CA ILE A 189 9.22 -5.15 0.19
C ILE A 189 9.44 -5.92 1.51
N GLY A 190 8.64 -6.95 1.77
CA GLY A 190 8.70 -7.71 3.02
C GLY A 190 9.96 -8.58 3.17
N THR A 191 10.58 -8.99 2.06
CA THR A 191 11.74 -9.90 2.04
C THR A 191 13.06 -9.17 1.81
N SER A 192 13.18 -8.46 0.69
CA SER A 192 14.43 -7.88 0.21
C SER A 192 14.68 -6.48 0.78
N LEU A 193 13.69 -5.57 0.68
CA LEU A 193 13.86 -4.19 1.15
C LEU A 193 13.74 -4.07 2.67
N ARG A 194 12.83 -4.86 3.25
CA ARG A 194 12.48 -4.85 4.67
C ARG A 194 12.11 -3.46 5.20
N ALA A 195 11.58 -2.58 4.35
CA ALA A 195 11.14 -1.25 4.76
C ALA A 195 9.89 -1.33 5.67
N PHE A 196 9.74 -0.37 6.58
CA PHE A 196 8.53 -0.23 7.39
C PHE A 196 7.36 0.16 6.48
N THR A 197 6.38 -0.72 6.30
CA THR A 197 5.39 -0.59 5.22
C THR A 197 3.97 -0.76 5.72
N LEU A 198 3.12 0.20 5.35
CA LEU A 198 1.66 0.09 5.43
C LEU A 198 1.13 -0.13 4.01
N PHE A 199 0.58 -1.31 3.76
CA PHE A 199 0.10 -1.73 2.45
C PHE A 199 -1.42 -1.89 2.48
N ALA A 200 -2.14 -0.83 2.14
CA ALA A 200 -3.58 -0.90 1.98
C ALA A 200 -3.97 -1.55 0.65
N THR A 201 -4.87 -2.51 0.72
CA THR A 201 -5.32 -3.25 -0.47
C THR A 201 -6.80 -3.59 -0.41
N HIS A 202 -7.35 -3.85 -1.60
CA HIS A 202 -8.68 -4.42 -1.79
C HIS A 202 -8.61 -5.90 -2.21
N TYR A 203 -7.41 -6.40 -2.52
CA TYR A 203 -7.15 -7.81 -2.79
C TYR A 203 -7.06 -8.57 -1.48
N PHE A 204 -8.06 -9.39 -1.20
CA PHE A 204 -8.10 -10.19 0.02
C PHE A 204 -7.02 -11.30 0.00
N GLU A 205 -6.65 -11.75 -1.19
CA GLU A 205 -5.63 -12.75 -1.44
C GLU A 205 -4.26 -12.37 -0.85
N LEU A 206 -3.94 -11.07 -0.77
CA LEU A 206 -2.70 -10.58 -0.16
C LEU A 206 -2.62 -10.87 1.34
N THR A 207 -3.73 -11.21 2.00
CA THR A 207 -3.69 -11.56 3.43
C THR A 207 -2.92 -12.86 3.70
N ALA A 208 -2.72 -13.71 2.69
CA ALA A 208 -1.88 -14.90 2.79
C ALA A 208 -0.40 -14.55 3.14
N LEU A 209 0.07 -13.36 2.76
CA LEU A 209 1.42 -12.89 3.08
C LEU A 209 1.70 -12.84 4.59
N GLY A 210 0.67 -12.67 5.43
CA GLY A 210 0.81 -12.70 6.89
C GLY A 210 1.17 -14.08 7.45
N GLU A 211 0.93 -15.15 6.69
CA GLU A 211 1.35 -16.51 7.03
C GLU A 211 2.69 -16.88 6.36
N GLU A 212 2.97 -16.32 5.18
CA GLU A 212 4.18 -16.58 4.40
C GLU A 212 5.42 -15.83 4.93
N LEU A 213 5.25 -14.59 5.38
CA LEU A 213 6.35 -13.71 5.76
C LEU A 213 6.36 -13.46 7.27
N PRO A 214 7.45 -13.84 8.00
CA PRO A 214 7.49 -13.71 9.46
C PRO A 214 7.31 -12.30 10.01
N ALA A 215 7.72 -11.28 9.24
CA ALA A 215 7.61 -9.87 9.62
C ALA A 215 6.37 -9.17 9.01
N CYS A 216 5.43 -9.93 8.44
CA CYS A 216 4.18 -9.43 7.89
C CYS A 216 3.03 -9.70 8.86
N ALA A 217 2.14 -8.73 9.04
CA ALA A 217 0.94 -8.89 9.83
C ALA A 217 -0.28 -8.32 9.10
N ASN A 218 -1.43 -8.98 9.29
CA ASN A 218 -2.70 -8.50 8.76
C ASN A 218 -3.38 -7.59 9.79
N VAL A 219 -3.88 -6.45 9.31
CA VAL A 219 -4.79 -5.59 10.06
C VAL A 219 -5.98 -5.20 9.18
N HIS A 220 -7.09 -4.83 9.79
CA HIS A 220 -8.26 -4.37 9.06
C HIS A 220 -8.98 -3.23 9.78
N LEU A 221 -9.68 -2.40 9.00
CA LEU A 221 -10.63 -1.43 9.54
C LEU A 221 -12.04 -2.02 9.55
N ASP A 222 -12.64 -1.99 10.74
CA ASP A 222 -13.92 -2.66 11.02
C ASP A 222 -15.13 -1.86 10.51
N ALA A 223 -16.18 -2.59 10.12
CA ALA A 223 -17.48 -2.05 9.74
C ALA A 223 -18.59 -2.97 10.27
N THR A 224 -19.56 -2.39 10.97
CA THR A 224 -20.68 -3.13 11.58
C THR A 224 -21.99 -2.77 10.90
N GLU A 225 -22.87 -3.76 10.73
CA GLU A 225 -24.24 -3.53 10.28
C GLU A 225 -25.17 -3.24 11.47
N TYR A 226 -25.88 -2.12 11.41
CA TYR A 226 -26.93 -1.78 12.36
C TYR A 226 -28.21 -1.37 11.62
N GLY A 227 -29.28 -2.17 11.76
CA GLY A 227 -30.59 -1.86 11.20
C GLY A 227 -30.58 -1.60 9.67
N ASN A 228 -29.92 -2.46 8.90
CA ASN A 228 -29.69 -2.33 7.45
C ASN A 228 -28.82 -1.13 7.02
N LYS A 229 -28.11 -0.47 7.94
CA LYS A 229 -27.11 0.56 7.63
C LYS A 229 -25.72 0.04 8.01
N LEU A 230 -24.76 0.21 7.10
CA LEU A 230 -23.36 -0.06 7.37
C LEU A 230 -22.77 1.14 8.11
N VAL A 231 -22.17 0.91 9.27
CA VAL A 231 -21.49 1.93 10.08
C VAL A 231 -20.00 1.58 10.12
N PHE A 232 -19.17 2.50 9.63
CA PHE A 232 -17.72 2.35 9.69
C PHE A 232 -17.24 2.73 11.09
N MET A 233 -16.50 1.82 11.73
CA MET A 233 -15.99 2.05 13.08
C MET A 233 -14.70 2.87 13.08
N HIS A 234 -14.00 2.93 11.93
CA HIS A 234 -12.71 3.60 11.74
C HIS A 234 -11.62 3.13 12.72
N ALA A 235 -11.85 2.01 13.41
CA ALA A 235 -10.93 1.38 14.33
C ALA A 235 -10.18 0.25 13.62
N VAL A 236 -8.86 0.27 13.74
CA VAL A 236 -7.97 -0.78 13.26
C VAL A 236 -8.00 -1.95 14.24
N LYS A 237 -8.14 -3.15 13.69
CA LYS A 237 -8.12 -4.42 14.43
C LYS A 237 -7.10 -5.37 13.82
N GLU A 238 -6.59 -6.25 14.66
CA GLU A 238 -5.69 -7.32 14.25
C GLU A 238 -6.41 -8.37 13.39
N GLY A 239 -5.64 -9.02 12.52
CA GLY A 239 -6.10 -10.06 11.62
C GLY A 239 -6.67 -9.52 10.30
N PRO A 240 -6.92 -10.43 9.33
CA PRO A 240 -7.51 -10.07 8.05
C PRO A 240 -9.00 -9.71 8.20
N ALA A 241 -9.53 -8.91 7.29
CA ALA A 241 -10.97 -8.63 7.26
C ALA A 241 -11.78 -9.89 6.93
N ASN A 242 -12.94 -10.06 7.57
CA ASN A 242 -13.70 -11.31 7.43
C ASN A 242 -14.47 -11.41 6.10
N GLN A 243 -14.83 -10.27 5.49
CA GLN A 243 -15.70 -10.18 4.31
C GLN A 243 -15.48 -8.89 3.51
N SER A 244 -15.83 -8.90 2.22
CA SER A 244 -15.95 -7.69 1.39
C SER A 244 -17.34 -7.08 1.51
N TYR A 245 -17.40 -5.77 1.76
CA TYR A 245 -18.66 -5.02 1.97
C TYR A 245 -19.15 -4.28 0.70
N GLY A 246 -18.64 -4.63 -0.48
CA GLY A 246 -18.91 -3.88 -1.71
C GLY A 246 -20.41 -3.77 -2.06
N LEU A 247 -21.17 -4.86 -1.93
CA LEU A 247 -22.61 -4.86 -2.22
C LEU A 247 -23.41 -4.05 -1.18
N GLN A 248 -22.97 -4.03 0.07
CA GLN A 248 -23.58 -3.29 1.17
C GLN A 248 -23.36 -1.78 0.98
N VAL A 249 -22.15 -1.37 0.59
CA VAL A 249 -21.85 0.03 0.25
C VAL A 249 -22.69 0.48 -0.96
N ALA A 250 -22.85 -0.36 -1.98
CA ALA A 250 -23.72 -0.06 -3.11
C ALA A 250 -25.20 0.12 -2.70
N ALA A 251 -25.69 -0.71 -1.76
CA ALA A 251 -27.04 -0.54 -1.22
C ALA A 251 -27.19 0.77 -0.44
N LEU A 252 -26.18 1.16 0.35
CA LEU A 252 -26.14 2.45 1.06
C LEU A 252 -26.13 3.64 0.10
N ALA A 253 -25.45 3.52 -1.04
CA ALA A 253 -25.43 4.52 -2.11
C ALA A 253 -26.77 4.63 -2.88
N GLY A 254 -27.78 3.82 -2.53
CA GLY A 254 -29.12 3.88 -3.12
C GLY A 254 -29.28 3.06 -4.41
N VAL A 255 -28.37 2.11 -4.69
CA VAL A 255 -28.53 1.20 -5.83
C VAL A 255 -29.81 0.36 -5.66
N PRO A 256 -30.66 0.22 -6.71
CA PRO A 256 -31.96 -0.43 -6.57
C PRO A 256 -31.88 -1.83 -5.97
N PRO A 257 -32.79 -2.21 -5.04
CA PRO A 257 -32.75 -3.52 -4.38
C PRO A 257 -32.76 -4.71 -5.34
N ALA A 258 -33.39 -4.58 -6.52
CA ALA A 258 -33.39 -5.60 -7.55
C ALA A 258 -31.99 -5.86 -8.13
N VAL A 259 -31.18 -4.81 -8.31
CA VAL A 259 -29.79 -4.90 -8.77
C VAL A 259 -28.93 -5.55 -7.71
N ILE A 260 -29.04 -5.12 -6.45
CA ILE A 260 -28.31 -5.74 -5.32
C ILE A 260 -28.63 -7.23 -5.18
N ARG A 261 -29.92 -7.62 -5.27
CA ARG A 261 -30.32 -9.04 -5.24
C ARG A 261 -29.75 -9.85 -6.41
N ARG A 262 -29.60 -9.25 -7.60
CA ARG A 262 -28.99 -9.92 -8.74
C ARG A 262 -27.47 -10.04 -8.55
N ALA A 263 -26.82 -8.97 -8.12
CA ALA A 263 -25.39 -8.96 -7.84
C ALA A 263 -25.01 -9.98 -6.75
N ARG A 264 -25.80 -10.10 -5.68
CA ARG A 264 -25.59 -11.10 -4.62
C ARG A 264 -25.67 -12.54 -5.15
N ARG A 265 -26.66 -12.85 -6.00
CA ARG A 265 -26.76 -14.17 -6.64
C ARG A 265 -25.57 -14.48 -7.56
N TYR A 266 -25.09 -13.46 -8.28
CA TYR A 266 -23.94 -13.62 -9.15
C TYR A 266 -22.64 -13.80 -8.34
N LEU A 267 -22.46 -13.06 -7.25
CA LEU A 267 -21.32 -13.22 -6.34
C LEU A 267 -21.27 -14.64 -5.75
N GLN A 268 -22.41 -15.15 -5.25
CA GLN A 268 -22.52 -16.54 -4.77
C GLN A 268 -22.16 -17.57 -5.85
N HIS A 269 -22.49 -17.30 -7.11
CA HIS A 269 -22.12 -18.17 -8.21
C HIS A 269 -20.59 -18.18 -8.45
N LEU A 270 -19.95 -17.01 -8.42
CA LEU A 270 -18.49 -16.89 -8.54
C LEU A 270 -17.76 -17.56 -7.37
N GLU A 271 -18.20 -17.32 -6.14
CA GLU A 271 -17.64 -17.96 -4.93
C GLU A 271 -17.74 -19.48 -4.99
N ASN A 272 -18.89 -20.00 -5.44
CA ASN A 272 -19.09 -21.44 -5.62
C ASN A 272 -18.23 -22.02 -6.74
N GLN A 273 -17.98 -21.27 -7.83
CA GLN A 273 -17.06 -21.68 -8.89
C GLN A 273 -15.62 -21.73 -8.38
N SER A 274 -15.16 -20.68 -7.70
CA SER A 274 -13.82 -20.65 -7.10
C SER A 274 -13.63 -21.76 -6.06
N ALA A 275 -14.65 -22.07 -5.26
CA ALA A 275 -14.61 -23.18 -4.31
C ALA A 275 -14.61 -24.55 -5.02
N ALA A 276 -15.38 -24.70 -6.10
CA ALA A 276 -15.41 -25.93 -6.90
C ALA A 276 -14.10 -26.16 -7.68
N ASP A 277 -13.47 -25.11 -8.18
CA ASP A 277 -12.17 -25.18 -8.86
C ASP A 277 -11.04 -25.48 -7.86
N LYS A 278 -11.11 -24.95 -6.64
CA LYS A 278 -10.23 -25.32 -5.51
C LYS A 278 -10.42 -26.77 -5.05
N ALA A 279 -11.63 -27.34 -5.21
CA ALA A 279 -11.93 -28.72 -4.84
C ALA A 279 -11.63 -29.75 -5.96
N ARG A 280 -11.47 -29.28 -7.20
CA ARG A 280 -11.15 -30.13 -8.38
C ARG A 280 -9.65 -30.20 -8.67
N HIS A 281 -8.86 -29.26 -8.18
CA HIS A 281 -7.41 -29.35 -8.16
C HIS A 281 -6.98 -30.04 -6.85
N ASP A 282 -6.16 -31.09 -6.98
CA ASP A 282 -5.52 -31.83 -5.88
C ASP A 282 -4.88 -30.86 -4.86
N PRO A 283 -4.76 -31.20 -3.56
CA PRO A 283 -4.21 -30.30 -2.53
C PRO A 283 -2.77 -29.82 -2.73
N GLN A 284 -2.10 -30.22 -3.82
CA GLN A 284 -0.74 -29.80 -4.17
C GLN A 284 -0.68 -28.58 -5.11
N GLN A 285 -1.80 -27.99 -5.49
CA GLN A 285 -1.85 -26.74 -6.28
C GLN A 285 -2.75 -25.69 -5.63
N GLN A 286 -2.54 -25.42 -4.33
CA GLN A 286 -2.67 -24.04 -3.90
C GLN A 286 -1.73 -23.20 -4.77
N LEU A 287 -2.15 -22.02 -5.20
CA LEU A 287 -1.29 -21.05 -5.89
C LEU A 287 -0.12 -20.77 -4.95
N ASP A 288 0.92 -21.57 -5.09
CA ASP A 288 2.10 -21.58 -4.26
C ASP A 288 3.00 -20.47 -4.77
N PHE A 289 2.78 -19.27 -4.24
CA PHE A 289 3.64 -18.14 -4.51
C PHE A 289 4.97 -18.22 -3.74
N SER A 290 5.23 -19.30 -2.99
CA SER A 290 6.48 -19.51 -2.23
C SER A 290 7.64 -20.07 -3.07
N ALA A 291 7.50 -20.17 -4.39
CA ALA A 291 8.61 -20.54 -5.26
C ALA A 291 9.71 -19.45 -5.22
N PRO A 292 10.95 -19.76 -4.80
CA PRO A 292 12.04 -18.80 -4.88
C PRO A 292 12.34 -18.43 -6.33
N ASP A 293 12.68 -17.15 -6.52
CA ASP A 293 12.87 -16.42 -7.77
C ASP A 293 14.15 -16.81 -8.55
N ASP A 294 14.51 -18.10 -8.57
CA ASP A 294 15.67 -18.66 -9.29
C ASP A 294 15.23 -19.57 -10.45
N ALA A 295 14.17 -19.17 -11.18
CA ALA A 295 13.73 -19.85 -12.40
C ALA A 295 14.08 -19.05 -13.67
N ALA A 296 15.30 -18.51 -13.72
CA ALA A 296 15.94 -18.07 -14.95
C ALA A 296 17.19 -18.92 -15.22
N GLU A 297 17.07 -20.25 -15.13
CA GLU A 297 17.91 -21.27 -15.80
C GLU A 297 17.46 -22.69 -15.41
N ALA A 298 16.15 -22.97 -15.43
CA ALA A 298 15.68 -24.34 -15.38
C ALA A 298 15.72 -24.90 -16.81
N ALA A 299 16.76 -25.67 -17.12
CA ALA A 299 16.90 -26.44 -18.34
C ALA A 299 15.57 -27.16 -18.66
N THR A 300 14.91 -26.71 -19.73
CA THR A 300 13.74 -27.37 -20.29
C THR A 300 14.13 -28.82 -20.57
N ALA A 301 13.43 -29.77 -19.94
CA ALA A 301 13.45 -31.14 -20.39
C ALA A 301 13.15 -31.13 -21.91
N PRO A 302 13.90 -31.89 -22.73
CA PRO A 302 13.71 -31.87 -24.17
C PRO A 302 12.27 -32.28 -24.49
N ASP A 303 11.50 -31.34 -25.03
CA ASP A 303 10.15 -31.55 -25.56
C ASP A 303 10.31 -31.99 -27.02
N PRO A 304 10.23 -33.30 -27.31
CA PRO A 304 10.54 -33.84 -28.63
C PRO A 304 9.57 -33.30 -29.68
N LEU A 305 8.35 -32.95 -29.27
CA LEU A 305 7.33 -32.39 -30.14
C LEU A 305 7.69 -30.96 -30.56
N ARG A 306 8.18 -30.16 -29.62
CA ARG A 306 8.52 -28.76 -29.86
C ARG A 306 9.75 -28.62 -30.77
N GLU A 307 10.75 -29.49 -30.60
CA GLU A 307 11.91 -29.56 -31.50
C GLU A 307 11.51 -30.03 -32.91
N ALA A 308 10.68 -31.08 -33.01
CA ALA A 308 10.21 -31.59 -34.30
C ALA A 308 9.33 -30.57 -35.06
N LEU A 309 8.53 -29.77 -34.34
CA LEU A 309 7.76 -28.67 -34.93
C LEU A 309 8.64 -27.53 -35.41
N ALA A 310 9.66 -27.14 -34.64
CA ALA A 310 10.57 -26.05 -35.01
C ALA A 310 11.41 -26.39 -36.25
N ALA A 311 11.67 -27.67 -36.51
CA ALA A 311 12.40 -28.15 -37.66
C ALA A 311 11.59 -28.22 -38.96
N LEU A 312 10.26 -28.07 -38.91
CA LEU A 312 9.40 -28.12 -40.09
C LEU A 312 9.26 -26.74 -40.74
N ASN A 313 9.52 -26.69 -42.06
CA ASN A 313 9.23 -25.51 -42.88
C ASN A 313 8.03 -25.80 -43.80
N PRO A 314 6.82 -25.29 -43.48
CA PRO A 314 5.61 -25.59 -44.24
C PRO A 314 5.67 -25.16 -45.71
N ASP A 315 6.43 -24.11 -46.02
CA ASP A 315 6.50 -23.53 -47.36
C ASP A 315 7.32 -24.39 -48.34
N GLU A 316 8.10 -25.34 -47.84
CA GLU A 316 8.97 -26.23 -48.62
C GLU A 316 8.44 -27.66 -48.70
N LEU A 317 7.30 -27.95 -48.05
CA LEU A 317 6.71 -29.29 -48.02
C LEU A 317 5.64 -29.46 -49.09
N THR A 318 5.72 -30.57 -49.83
CA THR A 318 4.58 -30.99 -50.66
C THR A 318 3.42 -31.46 -49.78
N PRO A 319 2.15 -31.41 -50.24
CA PRO A 319 0.99 -31.80 -49.44
C PRO A 319 1.08 -33.21 -48.84
N LEU A 320 1.72 -34.15 -49.55
CA LEU A 320 1.89 -35.53 -49.10
C LEU A 320 2.97 -35.62 -47.99
N GLN A 321 4.05 -34.86 -48.11
CA GLN A 321 5.08 -34.75 -47.07
C GLN A 321 4.56 -34.05 -45.80
N GLY A 322 3.70 -33.04 -45.95
CA GLY A 322 3.04 -32.39 -44.82
C GLY A 322 2.14 -33.35 -44.03
N LEU A 323 1.36 -34.18 -44.72
CA LEU A 323 0.55 -35.23 -44.10
C LEU A 323 1.41 -36.27 -43.38
N GLN A 324 2.55 -36.63 -43.96
CA GLN A 324 3.51 -37.56 -43.35
C GLN A 324 4.11 -36.97 -42.05
N ALA A 325 4.57 -35.72 -42.10
CA ALA A 325 5.14 -35.02 -40.95
C ALA A 325 4.14 -34.91 -39.78
N LEU A 326 2.87 -34.63 -40.07
CA LEU A 326 1.80 -34.62 -39.06
C LEU A 326 1.55 -36.01 -38.45
N ALA A 327 1.64 -37.07 -39.24
CA ALA A 327 1.51 -38.44 -38.73
C ALA A 327 2.68 -38.83 -37.83
N ASP A 328 3.89 -38.36 -38.14
CA ASP A 328 5.10 -38.60 -37.37
C ASP A 328 5.11 -37.81 -36.05
N LEU A 329 4.67 -36.55 -36.06
CA LEU A 329 4.47 -35.74 -34.83
C LEU A 329 3.49 -36.43 -33.86
N LYS A 330 2.46 -37.10 -34.39
CA LYS A 330 1.45 -37.82 -33.59
C LYS A 330 1.98 -39.10 -32.92
N ARG A 331 3.18 -39.55 -33.32
CA ARG A 331 3.84 -40.76 -32.79
C ARG A 331 4.95 -40.44 -31.80
N LEU A 332 5.29 -39.16 -31.60
CA LEU A 332 6.23 -38.75 -30.57
C LEU A 332 5.59 -38.96 -29.19
N PRO A 333 6.39 -39.38 -28.18
CA PRO A 333 5.91 -39.78 -26.86
C PRO A 333 5.31 -38.63 -26.05
#